data_AF-A0A7C8IHA7-F1
#
_entry.id   AF-A0A7C8IHA7-F1
#
_cell.length_a   1.000
_cell.length_b   1.000
_cell.length_c   1.000
_cell.angle_alpha   90.00
_cell.angle_beta   90.00
_cell.angle_gamma   90.00
#
_symmetry.space_group_name_H-M   'P 1'
#
loop_
_entity.id
_entity.type
_entity.pdbx_description
1 polymer ?
#
loop_
_entity_poly.entity_id
_entity_poly.type
_entity_poly.pdbx_seq_one_letter_code
_entity_poly.pdbx_strand_id
1 'polypeptide(L)'
;MEFLYPTASPTAPGFSNGGYLILGLIPLLGAASLQQAFGRLVHSPFAEFFPTLADYIFASNAFAEPIPGFALYNITEGVRATELSAWFTRWLLSQNFTNSSTCLHFEDAPARPHYLGRSCTLIASILVYGYLSAFAFHVGDFYGYFSVSALIVCMLVRQSILRACRDSLNEHMENAGKGSQAQSAKLFVTLPTGQAVAIEATRGIFVQCFLTEAKPTGRKLHLLMRGLGWLAFASHVVLLALATEPMQLVSISTMVLFSVLAIHRVGCNEHRIGNRLYVTRYDFPGIESRAKAYVMLDLDEIEEQDMVAWFVMPRRSNTIWWDTYKTFKAEAKSEPAVLNTWGQRLDAAYALLEGGEITI
;
A
#
# COMPACT_ATOMS: atom_id res chain seq x y z
N MET A 1 -67.76 21.27 -40.02
CA MET A 1 -68.32 20.07 -39.38
C MET A 1 -67.18 19.10 -39.15
N GLU A 2 -66.61 19.20 -37.95
CA GLU A 2 -65.67 18.23 -37.38
C GLU A 2 -66.39 16.90 -37.15
N PHE A 3 -65.74 15.78 -37.45
CA PHE A 3 -66.04 14.51 -36.78
C PHE A 3 -64.75 13.68 -36.63
N LEU A 4 -64.15 13.85 -35.45
CA LEU A 4 -63.56 12.84 -34.55
C LEU A 4 -62.48 11.87 -35.08
N TYR A 5 -61.24 12.19 -34.72
CA TYR A 5 -60.14 11.23 -34.51
C TYR A 5 -60.40 10.33 -33.29
N PRO A 6 -60.10 9.02 -33.35
CA PRO A 6 -59.82 8.25 -32.15
C PRO A 6 -58.34 8.39 -31.77
N THR A 7 -58.12 8.86 -30.54
CA THR A 7 -56.85 8.95 -29.85
C THR A 7 -56.33 7.55 -29.48
N ALA A 8 -55.33 7.06 -30.21
CA ALA A 8 -54.49 5.96 -29.77
C ALA A 8 -53.29 6.54 -28.99
N SER A 9 -53.30 6.34 -27.67
CA SER A 9 -52.16 6.59 -26.79
C SER A 9 -51.17 5.42 -26.88
N PRO A 10 -49.89 5.63 -27.21
CA PRO A 10 -48.84 4.71 -26.82
C PRO A 10 -48.15 5.25 -25.56
N THR A 11 -48.52 4.73 -24.40
CA THR A 11 -47.68 4.82 -23.20
C THR A 11 -46.46 3.93 -23.42
N ALA A 12 -45.43 4.48 -24.06
CA ALA A 12 -44.10 3.89 -24.06
C ALA A 12 -43.51 4.01 -22.64
N PRO A 13 -42.98 2.94 -22.04
CA PRO A 13 -42.22 3.06 -20.81
C PRO A 13 -40.94 3.82 -21.13
N GLY A 14 -40.78 4.99 -20.49
CA GLY A 14 -39.55 5.78 -20.57
C GLY A 14 -38.38 4.99 -20.01
N PHE A 15 -37.57 4.42 -20.90
CA PHE A 15 -36.24 3.94 -20.58
C PHE A 15 -35.37 5.14 -20.22
N SER A 16 -35.16 5.33 -18.92
CA SER A 16 -34.15 6.23 -18.37
C SER A 16 -32.76 5.70 -18.75
N ASN A 17 -32.21 6.21 -19.86
CA ASN A 17 -30.87 5.88 -20.35
C ASN A 17 -29.73 6.46 -19.48
N GLY A 18 -30.05 7.15 -18.36
CA GLY A 18 -29.06 7.78 -17.49
C GLY A 18 -28.42 6.86 -16.45
N GLY A 19 -29.10 5.79 -16.01
CA GLY A 19 -28.61 4.91 -14.94
C GLY A 19 -27.41 4.06 -15.35
N TYR A 20 -27.43 3.53 -16.57
CA TYR A 20 -26.41 2.62 -17.09
C TYR A 20 -25.03 3.28 -17.29
N LEU A 21 -24.97 4.58 -17.54
CA LEU A 21 -23.71 5.31 -17.74
C LEU A 21 -22.95 5.52 -16.41
N ILE A 22 -23.68 5.71 -15.32
CA ILE A 22 -23.11 5.97 -13.98
C ILE A 22 -22.47 4.68 -13.41
N LEU A 23 -23.08 3.53 -13.69
CA LEU A 23 -22.58 2.21 -13.29
C LEU A 23 -21.17 1.88 -13.83
N GLY A 24 -20.84 2.30 -15.06
CA GLY A 24 -19.52 2.07 -15.66
C GLY A 24 -18.41 2.99 -15.15
N LEU A 25 -18.75 4.14 -14.57
CA LEU A 25 -17.79 5.15 -14.09
C LEU A 25 -17.33 4.92 -12.65
N ILE A 26 -18.16 4.29 -11.82
CA ILE A 26 -17.86 4.08 -10.39
C ILE A 26 -16.61 3.21 -10.17
N PRO A 27 -16.35 2.12 -10.92
CA PRO A 27 -15.11 1.33 -10.77
C PRO A 27 -13.85 2.09 -11.23
N LEU A 28 -13.97 3.07 -12.13
CA LEU A 28 -12.85 3.90 -12.58
C LEU A 28 -12.47 4.97 -11.54
N LEU A 29 -13.45 5.44 -10.75
CA LEU A 29 -13.24 6.40 -9.68
C LEU A 29 -12.63 5.70 -8.45
N GLY A 30 -11.35 5.95 -8.20
CA GLY A 30 -10.63 5.42 -7.04
C GLY A 30 -9.93 4.07 -7.25
N ALA A 31 -9.89 3.59 -8.51
CA ALA A 31 -9.13 2.40 -8.92
C ALA A 31 -7.69 2.39 -8.40
N ALA A 32 -6.97 3.51 -8.56
CA ALA A 32 -5.59 3.67 -8.10
C ALA A 32 -5.49 3.57 -6.56
N SER A 33 -6.39 4.22 -5.83
CA SER A 33 -6.45 4.19 -4.36
C SER A 33 -6.74 2.78 -3.85
N LEU A 34 -7.61 2.03 -4.52
CA LEU A 34 -7.93 0.65 -4.19
C LEU A 34 -6.77 -0.29 -4.51
N GLN A 35 -6.13 -0.14 -5.67
CA GLN A 35 -4.93 -0.89 -6.05
C GLN A 35 -3.81 -0.68 -5.03
N GLN A 36 -3.63 0.56 -4.59
CA GLN A 36 -2.69 0.91 -3.53
C GLN A 36 -3.10 0.26 -2.20
N ALA A 37 -4.37 0.32 -1.80
CA ALA A 37 -4.84 -0.24 -0.53
C ALA A 37 -4.68 -1.77 -0.45
N PHE A 38 -5.02 -2.49 -1.53
CA PHE A 38 -4.99 -3.96 -1.57
C PHE A 38 -3.59 -4.54 -1.75
N GLY A 39 -2.70 -3.87 -2.49
CA GLY A 39 -1.39 -4.42 -2.81
C GLY A 39 -0.38 -4.43 -1.66
N ARG A 40 -0.73 -3.92 -0.47
CA ARG A 40 0.20 -3.76 0.68
C ARG A 40 0.51 -5.05 1.43
N LEU A 41 -0.21 -6.13 1.14
CA LEU A 41 -0.16 -7.43 1.83
C LEU A 41 -0.43 -7.39 3.35
N VAL A 42 -0.79 -6.25 3.92
CA VAL A 42 -1.30 -6.10 5.30
C VAL A 42 -2.68 -6.73 5.40
N HIS A 43 -2.98 -7.36 6.54
CA HIS A 43 -4.31 -7.87 6.82
C HIS A 43 -5.31 -6.72 7.01
N SER A 44 -6.35 -6.71 6.19
CA SER A 44 -7.37 -5.66 6.21
C SER A 44 -8.76 -6.29 6.22
N PRO A 45 -9.52 -6.15 7.31
CA PRO A 45 -10.76 -6.90 7.50
C PRO A 45 -11.84 -6.55 6.45
N PHE A 46 -11.98 -5.28 6.12
CA PHE A 46 -12.99 -4.80 5.15
C PHE A 46 -12.57 -5.02 3.70
N ALA A 47 -11.28 -4.90 3.41
CA ALA A 47 -10.73 -5.14 2.09
C ALA A 47 -10.83 -6.62 1.65
N GLU A 48 -10.80 -7.53 2.63
CA GLU A 48 -10.59 -8.95 2.37
C GLU A 48 -11.88 -9.75 2.21
N PHE A 49 -12.89 -9.46 3.03
CA PHE A 49 -14.08 -10.29 3.17
C PHE A 49 -15.36 -9.66 2.64
N PHE A 50 -15.39 -8.35 2.38
CA PHE A 50 -16.62 -7.64 2.01
C PHE A 50 -16.67 -7.34 0.50
N PRO A 51 -17.86 -7.10 -0.08
CA PRO A 51 -17.97 -6.76 -1.49
C PRO A 51 -17.29 -5.40 -1.77
N THR A 52 -16.47 -5.32 -2.81
CA THR A 52 -15.73 -4.09 -3.17
C THR A 52 -15.83 -3.82 -4.66
N LEU A 53 -15.64 -2.56 -5.07
CA LEU A 53 -15.66 -2.15 -6.48
C LEU A 53 -14.47 -2.65 -7.30
N ALA A 54 -13.45 -3.20 -6.65
CA ALA A 54 -12.13 -3.43 -7.20
C ALA A 54 -11.77 -4.92 -7.33
N ASP A 55 -12.76 -5.80 -7.45
CA ASP A 55 -12.50 -7.23 -7.62
C ASP A 55 -11.74 -7.53 -8.92
N TYR A 56 -11.89 -6.69 -9.95
CA TYR A 56 -11.12 -6.78 -11.19
C TYR A 56 -9.61 -6.60 -10.98
N ILE A 57 -9.16 -5.89 -9.92
CA ILE A 57 -7.74 -5.67 -9.62
C ILE A 57 -7.02 -7.00 -9.36
N PHE A 58 -7.71 -7.95 -8.72
CA PHE A 58 -7.18 -9.28 -8.44
C PHE A 58 -7.17 -10.16 -9.70
N ALA A 59 -8.20 -10.04 -10.54
CA ALA A 59 -8.29 -10.76 -11.81
C ALA A 59 -7.21 -10.29 -12.81
N SER A 60 -6.98 -8.97 -12.91
CA SER A 60 -5.95 -8.37 -13.75
C SER A 60 -4.54 -8.54 -13.18
N ASN A 61 -4.41 -8.86 -11.89
CA ASN A 61 -3.14 -8.86 -11.14
C ASN A 61 -2.49 -7.46 -11.02
N ALA A 62 -3.29 -6.40 -11.17
CA ALA A 62 -2.80 -5.02 -11.11
C ALA A 62 -2.20 -4.69 -9.73
N PHE A 63 -2.68 -5.30 -8.64
CA PHE A 63 -2.13 -5.04 -7.30
C PHE A 63 -0.65 -5.44 -7.14
N ALA A 64 -0.10 -6.28 -8.03
CA ALA A 64 1.28 -6.75 -8.02
C ALA A 64 2.16 -6.04 -9.07
N GLU A 65 1.64 -5.03 -9.77
CA GLU A 65 2.43 -4.23 -10.72
C GLU A 65 3.45 -3.37 -9.96
N PRO A 66 4.71 -3.29 -10.40
CA PRO A 66 5.73 -2.47 -9.74
C PRO A 66 5.39 -0.98 -9.87
N ILE A 67 5.67 -0.20 -8.82
CA ILE A 67 5.53 1.26 -8.84
C ILE A 67 6.94 1.86 -8.98
N PRO A 68 7.23 2.62 -10.06
CA PRO A 68 8.55 3.21 -10.27
C PRO A 68 8.79 4.42 -9.35
N GLY A 69 10.04 4.91 -9.34
CA GLY A 69 10.41 6.15 -8.64
C GLY A 69 10.94 5.96 -7.22
N PHE A 70 11.16 4.71 -6.80
CA PHE A 70 11.87 4.41 -5.55
C PHE A 70 13.34 4.19 -5.82
N ALA A 71 14.18 4.54 -4.85
CA ALA A 71 15.54 4.06 -4.78
C ALA A 71 15.87 3.65 -3.35
N LEU A 72 16.32 2.42 -3.18
CA LEU A 72 16.78 1.87 -1.93
C LEU A 72 18.30 1.73 -1.99
N TYR A 73 18.95 2.27 -0.99
CA TYR A 73 20.39 2.24 -0.78
C TYR A 73 20.65 1.31 0.39
N ASN A 74 21.23 0.14 0.15
CA ASN A 74 21.79 -0.69 1.19
C ASN A 74 23.18 -0.15 1.50
N ILE A 75 23.24 0.65 2.56
CA ILE A 75 24.42 1.43 2.92
C ILE A 75 25.50 0.50 3.45
N THR A 76 25.13 -0.50 4.24
CA THR A 76 26.06 -1.46 4.83
C THR A 76 26.77 -2.33 3.78
N GLU A 77 26.16 -2.56 2.61
CA GLU A 77 26.77 -3.35 1.53
C GLU A 77 27.24 -2.52 0.33
N GLY A 78 27.06 -1.20 0.34
CA GLY A 78 27.40 -0.37 -0.81
C GLY A 78 26.58 -0.73 -2.07
N VAL A 79 25.33 -1.17 -1.92
CA VAL A 79 24.46 -1.57 -3.05
C VAL A 79 23.26 -0.64 -3.19
N ARG A 80 22.96 -0.23 -4.43
CA ARG A 80 21.76 0.54 -4.76
C ARG A 80 20.79 -0.29 -5.60
N ALA A 81 19.52 -0.30 -5.23
CA ALA A 81 18.43 -0.91 -5.98
C ALA A 81 17.36 0.14 -6.33
N THR A 82 16.91 0.14 -7.58
CA THR A 82 15.82 1.00 -8.08
C THR A 82 14.51 0.26 -8.25
N GLU A 83 14.56 -1.07 -8.22
CA GLU A 83 13.40 -1.94 -8.30
C GLU A 83 13.14 -2.55 -6.92
N LEU A 84 11.96 -2.27 -6.39
CA LEU A 84 11.46 -2.78 -5.13
C LEU A 84 10.21 -3.60 -5.38
N SER A 85 9.91 -4.50 -4.46
CA SER A 85 8.68 -5.29 -4.52
C SER A 85 7.44 -4.39 -4.50
N ALA A 86 6.47 -4.79 -5.31
CA ALA A 86 5.21 -4.09 -5.54
C ALA A 86 4.41 -3.91 -4.26
N TRP A 87 4.48 -4.89 -3.35
CA TRP A 87 3.83 -4.78 -2.04
C TRP A 87 4.50 -3.75 -1.13
N PHE A 88 5.84 -3.73 -1.13
CA PHE A 88 6.63 -2.89 -0.24
C PHE A 88 6.49 -1.42 -0.61
N THR A 89 6.57 -1.11 -1.90
CA THR A 89 6.33 0.24 -2.42
C THR A 89 4.94 0.77 -2.08
N ARG A 90 3.89 -0.05 -2.23
CA ARG A 90 2.52 0.33 -1.84
C ARG A 90 2.36 0.51 -0.34
N TRP A 91 3.00 -0.35 0.46
CA TRP A 91 2.98 -0.22 1.91
C TRP A 91 3.65 1.10 2.33
N LEU A 92 4.82 1.42 1.78
CA LEU A 92 5.53 2.69 2.01
C LEU A 92 4.66 3.90 1.64
N LEU A 93 4.03 3.92 0.46
CA LEU A 93 3.16 5.04 0.05
C LEU A 93 1.92 5.20 0.92
N SER A 94 1.50 4.15 1.62
CA SER A 94 0.38 4.26 2.55
C SER A 94 0.81 4.85 3.90
N GLN A 95 2.10 4.81 4.23
CA GLN A 95 2.57 5.40 5.48
C GLN A 95 2.56 6.93 5.37
N ASN A 96 2.07 7.59 6.41
CA ASN A 96 2.20 9.03 6.53
C ASN A 96 3.61 9.34 7.02
N PHE A 97 4.58 9.32 6.10
CA PHE A 97 5.87 9.94 6.36
C PHE A 97 5.64 11.44 6.31
N THR A 98 5.64 12.09 7.46
CA THR A 98 5.59 13.55 7.50
C THR A 98 6.93 14.13 7.05
N ASN A 99 8.02 13.38 7.25
CA ASN A 99 9.31 13.93 7.65
C ASN A 99 10.49 12.99 7.28
N SER A 100 11.72 13.52 7.12
CA SER A 100 12.92 12.69 6.80
C SER A 100 13.50 11.99 8.03
N SER A 101 12.94 12.26 9.21
CA SER A 101 13.35 11.72 10.50
C SER A 101 12.66 10.40 10.88
N THR A 102 11.86 9.78 10.02
CA THR A 102 11.25 8.48 10.34
C THR A 102 12.25 7.35 10.14
N CYS A 103 12.41 6.52 11.18
CA CYS A 103 13.13 5.25 11.12
C CYS A 103 12.16 4.07 11.24
N LEU A 104 12.33 3.07 10.37
CA LEU A 104 11.54 1.84 10.39
C LEU A 104 12.44 0.66 10.74
N HIS A 105 12.07 -0.10 11.75
CA HIS A 105 12.76 -1.33 12.13
C HIS A 105 11.93 -2.54 11.71
N PHE A 106 12.48 -3.37 10.83
CA PHE A 106 11.83 -4.59 10.35
C PHE A 106 12.46 -5.83 11.00
N GLU A 107 11.61 -6.64 11.62
CA GLU A 107 12.03 -7.86 12.31
C GLU A 107 11.13 -9.05 11.94
N ASP A 108 11.66 -10.26 12.13
CA ASP A 108 10.88 -11.49 12.06
C ASP A 108 10.16 -11.69 13.39
N ALA A 109 8.84 -11.50 13.40
CA ALA A 109 8.01 -11.75 14.56
C ALA A 109 7.35 -13.13 14.45
N PRO A 110 7.07 -13.79 15.59
CA PRO A 110 6.34 -15.05 15.56
C PRO A 110 4.99 -14.87 14.87
N ALA A 111 4.65 -15.88 14.05
CA ALA A 111 3.37 -15.92 13.37
C ALA A 111 2.24 -15.86 14.41
N ARG A 112 1.48 -14.77 14.39
CA ARG A 112 0.37 -14.58 15.33
C ARG A 112 -0.94 -14.79 14.57
N PRO A 113 -1.68 -15.87 14.85
CA PRO A 113 -2.96 -16.08 14.20
C PRO A 113 -3.95 -15.00 14.65
N HIS A 114 -4.41 -14.15 13.73
CA HIS A 114 -5.49 -13.19 13.98
C HIS A 114 -6.87 -13.88 13.96
N TYR A 115 -7.04 -14.98 14.70
CA TYR A 115 -8.23 -15.83 14.60
C TYR A 115 -9.51 -15.11 15.06
N LEU A 116 -9.48 -14.40 16.20
CA LEU A 116 -10.66 -13.71 16.74
C LEU A 116 -11.16 -12.60 15.81
N GLY A 117 -10.27 -11.69 15.39
CA GLY A 117 -10.64 -10.61 14.47
C GLY A 117 -11.14 -11.12 13.13
N ARG A 118 -10.45 -12.14 12.57
CA ARG A 118 -10.80 -12.74 11.29
C ARG A 118 -12.13 -13.50 11.32
N SER A 119 -12.41 -14.21 12.41
CA SER A 119 -13.70 -14.90 12.58
C SER A 119 -14.86 -13.92 12.70
N CYS A 120 -14.71 -12.85 13.47
CA CYS A 120 -15.73 -11.80 13.57
C CYS A 120 -16.01 -11.15 12.21
N THR A 121 -14.96 -10.86 11.43
CA THR A 121 -15.12 -10.22 10.12
C THR A 121 -15.73 -11.16 9.08
N LEU A 122 -15.41 -12.46 9.16
CA LEU A 122 -16.02 -13.47 8.32
C LEU A 122 -17.52 -13.64 8.63
N ILE A 123 -17.89 -13.67 9.91
CA ILE A 123 -19.30 -13.71 10.33
C ILE A 123 -20.02 -12.46 9.82
N ALA A 124 -19.43 -11.28 10.01
CA ALA A 124 -20.01 -10.03 9.52
C ALA A 124 -20.14 -10.02 7.99
N SER A 125 -19.16 -10.54 7.24
CA SER A 125 -19.29 -10.64 5.78
C SER A 125 -20.40 -11.60 5.36
N ILE A 126 -20.54 -12.75 6.06
CA ILE A 126 -21.62 -13.71 5.80
C ILE A 126 -22.98 -13.04 6.03
N LEU A 127 -23.12 -12.23 7.08
CA LEU A 127 -24.34 -11.48 7.34
C LEU A 127 -24.63 -10.45 6.24
N VAL A 128 -23.63 -9.73 5.74
CA VAL A 128 -23.79 -8.77 4.63
C VAL A 128 -24.19 -9.47 3.34
N TYR A 129 -23.47 -10.51 2.92
CA TYR A 129 -23.84 -11.28 1.72
C TYR A 129 -25.20 -11.95 1.88
N GLY A 130 -25.48 -12.51 3.06
CA GLY A 130 -26.77 -13.11 3.39
C GLY A 130 -27.92 -12.12 3.33
N TYR A 131 -27.72 -10.90 3.82
CA TYR A 131 -28.69 -9.80 3.71
C TYR A 131 -28.95 -9.44 2.24
N LEU A 132 -27.90 -9.24 1.43
CA LEU A 132 -28.05 -8.94 0.01
C LEU A 132 -28.79 -10.05 -0.75
N SER A 133 -28.45 -11.32 -0.48
CA SER A 133 -29.12 -12.47 -1.08
C SER A 133 -30.58 -12.59 -0.65
N ALA A 134 -30.88 -12.42 0.65
CA ALA A 134 -32.25 -12.46 1.17
C ALA A 134 -33.10 -11.31 0.62
N PHE A 135 -32.53 -10.11 0.53
CA PHE A 135 -33.17 -8.96 -0.07
C PHE A 135 -33.52 -9.21 -1.54
N ALA A 136 -32.58 -9.73 -2.34
CA ALA A 136 -32.84 -10.11 -3.73
C ALA A 136 -33.98 -11.14 -3.84
N PHE A 137 -33.99 -12.15 -2.97
CA PHE A 137 -35.06 -13.16 -2.95
C PHE A 137 -36.42 -12.56 -2.59
N HIS A 138 -36.48 -11.66 -1.59
CA HIS A 138 -37.72 -10.98 -1.20
C HIS A 138 -38.29 -10.07 -2.27
N VAL A 139 -37.43 -9.42 -3.05
CA VAL A 139 -37.83 -8.59 -4.20
C VAL A 139 -38.24 -9.46 -5.41
N GLY A 140 -37.93 -10.76 -5.39
CA GLY A 140 -38.14 -11.66 -6.53
C GLY A 140 -37.13 -11.47 -7.66
N ASP A 141 -35.96 -10.91 -7.34
CA ASP A 141 -34.91 -10.56 -8.29
C ASP A 141 -33.83 -11.66 -8.38
N PHE A 142 -34.03 -12.57 -9.32
CA PHE A 142 -33.08 -13.66 -9.58
C PHE A 142 -31.73 -13.15 -10.12
N TYR A 143 -31.72 -12.10 -10.95
CA TYR A 143 -30.47 -11.52 -11.47
C TYR A 143 -29.64 -10.92 -10.33
N GLY A 144 -30.29 -10.21 -9.42
CA GLY A 144 -29.70 -9.73 -8.17
C GLY A 144 -29.07 -10.84 -7.33
N TYR A 145 -29.80 -11.95 -7.14
CA TYR A 145 -29.29 -13.09 -6.37
C TYR A 145 -28.02 -13.72 -6.98
N PHE A 146 -28.02 -13.97 -8.29
CA PHE A 146 -26.84 -14.49 -8.97
C PHE A 146 -25.69 -13.49 -8.98
N SER A 147 -25.98 -12.19 -9.04
CA SER A 147 -24.99 -11.13 -8.92
C SER A 147 -24.27 -11.17 -7.57
N VAL A 148 -25.01 -11.37 -6.47
CA VAL A 148 -24.40 -11.56 -5.13
C VAL A 148 -23.58 -12.84 -5.06
N SER A 149 -24.06 -13.92 -5.68
CA SER A 149 -23.31 -15.19 -5.75
C SER A 149 -21.97 -15.02 -6.49
N ALA A 150 -21.96 -14.24 -7.57
CA ALA A 150 -20.74 -13.89 -8.29
C ALA A 150 -19.78 -13.04 -7.42
N LEU A 151 -20.28 -12.10 -6.61
CA LEU A 151 -19.46 -11.36 -5.65
C LEU A 151 -18.84 -12.26 -4.57
N ILE A 152 -19.54 -13.29 -4.11
CA ILE A 152 -18.98 -14.28 -3.18
C ILE A 152 -17.81 -15.01 -3.84
N VAL A 153 -17.94 -15.40 -5.12
CA VAL A 153 -16.84 -16.02 -5.87
C VAL A 153 -15.65 -15.05 -5.99
N CYS A 154 -15.89 -13.77 -6.32
CA CYS A 154 -14.85 -12.73 -6.34
C CYS A 154 -14.11 -12.63 -4.99
N MET A 155 -14.86 -12.60 -3.87
CA MET A 155 -14.30 -12.57 -2.52
C MET A 155 -13.43 -13.80 -2.23
N LEU A 156 -13.85 -15.00 -2.63
CA LEU A 156 -13.07 -16.23 -2.47
C LEU A 156 -11.79 -16.23 -3.32
N VAL A 157 -11.87 -15.76 -4.57
CA VAL A 157 -10.71 -15.61 -5.46
C VAL A 157 -9.70 -14.64 -4.84
N ARG A 158 -10.16 -13.46 -4.43
CA ARG A 158 -9.35 -12.44 -3.75
C ARG A 158 -8.66 -12.98 -2.52
N GLN A 159 -9.41 -13.66 -1.64
CA GLN A 159 -8.87 -14.33 -0.45
C GLN A 159 -7.77 -15.33 -0.80
N SER A 160 -7.99 -16.14 -1.83
CA SER A 160 -7.04 -17.16 -2.25
C SER A 160 -5.74 -16.56 -2.77
N ILE A 161 -5.84 -15.51 -3.60
CA ILE A 161 -4.69 -14.81 -4.17
C ILE A 161 -3.88 -14.10 -3.07
N LEU A 162 -4.54 -13.35 -2.19
CA LEU A 162 -3.87 -12.63 -1.10
C LEU A 162 -3.17 -13.59 -0.12
N ARG A 163 -3.82 -14.72 0.23
CA ARG A 163 -3.18 -15.76 1.05
C ARG A 163 -1.93 -16.32 0.38
N ALA A 164 -2.01 -16.69 -0.90
CA ALA A 164 -0.87 -17.24 -1.63
C ALA A 164 0.32 -16.27 -1.69
N CYS A 165 0.09 -14.96 -1.87
CA CYS A 165 1.14 -13.95 -1.80
C CYS A 165 1.74 -13.83 -0.39
N ARG A 166 0.91 -13.80 0.65
CA ARG A 166 1.37 -13.74 2.05
C ARG A 166 2.15 -14.98 2.47
N ASP A 167 1.74 -16.15 1.98
CA ASP A 167 2.43 -17.42 2.25
C ASP A 167 3.83 -17.43 1.60
N SER A 168 3.94 -16.94 0.35
CA SER A 168 5.25 -16.72 -0.29
C SER A 168 6.12 -15.72 0.49
N LEU A 169 5.53 -14.62 1.00
CA LEU A 169 6.27 -13.68 1.84
C LEU A 169 6.74 -14.32 3.15
N ASN A 170 5.98 -15.24 3.74
CA ASN A 170 6.40 -15.96 4.94
C ASN A 170 7.57 -16.91 4.65
N GLU A 171 7.57 -17.57 3.48
CA GLU A 171 8.70 -18.40 3.02
C GLU A 171 9.97 -17.54 2.82
N HIS A 172 9.82 -16.35 2.24
CA HIS A 172 10.92 -15.38 2.12
C HIS A 172 11.48 -14.99 3.50
N MET A 173 10.60 -14.74 4.48
CA MET A 173 11.00 -14.43 5.85
C MET A 173 11.74 -15.59 6.54
N GLU A 174 11.29 -16.83 6.34
CA GLU A 174 11.97 -18.01 6.86
C GLU A 174 13.37 -18.18 6.32
N ASN A 175 13.57 -17.83 5.05
CA ASN A 175 14.89 -17.87 4.42
C ASN A 175 15.75 -16.68 4.81
N ALA A 176 15.15 -15.51 5.07
CA ALA A 176 15.83 -14.31 5.55
C ALA A 176 16.45 -14.49 6.95
N GLY A 177 15.85 -15.30 7.83
CA GLY A 177 16.33 -15.53 9.19
C GLY A 177 17.52 -16.50 9.33
N LYS A 178 18.03 -17.08 8.23
CA LYS A 178 19.03 -18.18 8.29
C LYS A 178 20.46 -17.69 8.02
N GLY A 179 21.39 -18.07 8.89
CA GLY A 179 22.84 -17.93 8.66
C GLY A 179 23.32 -16.48 8.56
N SER A 180 24.17 -16.18 7.57
CA SER A 180 24.72 -14.83 7.33
C SER A 180 23.66 -13.79 6.94
N GLN A 181 22.43 -14.22 6.62
CA GLN A 181 21.32 -13.33 6.26
C GLN A 181 20.70 -12.63 7.48
N ALA A 182 21.02 -13.07 8.70
CA ALA A 182 20.52 -12.45 9.93
C ALA A 182 21.30 -11.19 10.37
N GLN A 183 22.35 -10.81 9.64
CA GLN A 183 23.13 -9.60 9.94
C GLN A 183 22.28 -8.33 9.72
N SER A 184 22.43 -7.35 10.62
CA SER A 184 21.76 -6.05 10.50
C SER A 184 22.30 -5.28 9.29
N ALA A 185 21.39 -4.65 8.55
CA ALA A 185 21.67 -3.83 7.38
C ALA A 185 20.99 -2.48 7.54
N LYS A 186 21.76 -1.42 7.33
CA LYS A 186 21.28 -0.04 7.29
C LYS A 186 20.84 0.27 5.88
N LEU A 187 19.56 0.56 5.72
CA LEU A 187 18.95 0.87 4.44
C LEU A 187 18.45 2.30 4.48
N PHE A 188 18.51 2.96 3.33
CA PHE A 188 17.93 4.28 3.13
C PHE A 188 17.06 4.23 1.88
N VAL A 189 15.81 4.66 1.98
CA VAL A 189 14.87 4.63 0.86
C VAL A 189 14.44 6.04 0.53
N THR A 190 14.58 6.43 -0.73
CA THR A 190 13.98 7.66 -1.28
C THR A 190 12.69 7.32 -2.02
N LEU A 191 11.60 7.99 -1.64
CA LEU A 191 10.28 7.83 -2.22
C LEU A 191 10.11 8.72 -3.47
N PRO A 192 9.15 8.40 -4.36
CA PRO A 192 8.80 9.24 -5.51
C PRO A 192 8.36 10.67 -5.11
N THR A 193 7.89 10.86 -3.87
CA THR A 193 7.48 12.14 -3.30
C THR A 193 8.68 13.03 -2.91
N GLY A 194 9.92 12.55 -3.03
CA GLY A 194 11.14 13.25 -2.60
C GLY A 194 11.48 13.08 -1.11
N GLN A 195 10.59 12.42 -0.36
CA GLN A 195 10.80 12.04 1.03
C GLN A 195 11.82 10.90 1.12
N ALA A 196 12.46 10.77 2.29
CA ALA A 196 13.39 9.69 2.54
C ALA A 196 13.15 9.07 3.92
N VAL A 197 13.39 7.77 4.02
CA VAL A 197 13.14 6.97 5.22
C VAL A 197 14.36 6.12 5.50
N ALA A 198 14.82 6.14 6.76
CA ALA A 198 15.82 5.22 7.26
C ALA A 198 15.14 3.90 7.61
N ILE A 199 15.73 2.79 7.19
CA ILE A 199 15.20 1.45 7.46
C ILE A 199 16.32 0.60 8.04
N GLU A 200 16.06 0.02 9.20
CA GLU A 200 16.88 -1.02 9.80
C GLU A 200 16.19 -2.36 9.57
N ALA A 201 16.89 -3.28 8.91
CA ALA A 201 16.39 -4.61 8.65
C ALA A 201 17.56 -5.58 8.61
N THR A 202 17.30 -6.88 8.48
CA THR A 202 18.39 -7.83 8.19
C THR A 202 18.71 -7.86 6.70
N ARG A 203 19.93 -8.28 6.36
CA ARG A 203 20.34 -8.54 4.96
C ARG A 203 19.35 -9.47 4.25
N GLY A 204 18.88 -10.50 4.94
CA GLY A 204 17.89 -11.43 4.43
C GLY A 204 16.58 -10.76 4.08
N ILE A 205 16.05 -9.89 4.95
CA ILE A 205 14.80 -9.15 4.71
C ILE A 205 14.97 -8.24 3.49
N PHE A 206 16.11 -7.56 3.37
CA PHE A 206 16.40 -6.73 2.20
C PHE A 206 16.32 -7.52 0.89
N VAL A 207 17.08 -8.62 0.77
CA VAL A 207 17.16 -9.39 -0.47
C VAL A 207 15.87 -10.17 -0.75
N GLN A 208 15.34 -10.87 0.25
CA GLN A 208 14.23 -11.80 0.07
C GLN A 208 12.86 -11.13 0.12
N CYS A 209 12.69 -10.00 0.81
CA CYS A 209 11.37 -9.37 0.98
C CYS A 209 11.24 -8.05 0.22
N PHE A 210 12.27 -7.18 0.27
CA PHE A 210 12.19 -5.87 -0.37
C PHE A 210 12.54 -5.90 -1.85
N LEU A 211 13.49 -6.74 -2.27
CA LEU A 211 13.87 -6.86 -3.68
C LEU A 211 13.13 -7.98 -4.41
N THR A 212 12.73 -9.04 -3.70
CA THR A 212 12.06 -10.20 -4.31
C THR A 212 10.55 -10.10 -4.15
N GLU A 213 9.83 -10.14 -5.28
CA GLU A 213 8.37 -10.03 -5.29
C GLU A 213 7.69 -11.25 -4.67
N ALA A 214 6.70 -11.01 -3.79
CA ALA A 214 5.91 -12.07 -3.18
C ALA A 214 4.88 -12.62 -4.18
N LYS A 215 5.19 -13.78 -4.77
CA LYS A 215 4.39 -14.39 -5.84
C LYS A 215 3.71 -15.67 -5.38
N PRO A 216 2.47 -15.95 -5.83
CA PRO A 216 1.81 -17.22 -5.55
C PRO A 216 2.67 -18.41 -6.02
N THR A 217 2.88 -19.38 -5.13
CA THR A 217 3.75 -20.56 -5.35
C THR A 217 3.31 -21.43 -6.54
N GLY A 218 2.00 -21.50 -6.83
CA GLY A 218 1.44 -22.26 -7.94
C GLY A 218 1.00 -21.41 -9.13
N ARG A 219 1.84 -21.26 -10.17
CA ARG A 219 1.51 -20.47 -11.37
C ARG A 219 0.20 -20.89 -12.04
N LYS A 220 -0.05 -22.21 -12.19
CA LYS A 220 -1.26 -22.73 -12.84
C LYS A 220 -2.52 -22.41 -12.01
N LEU A 221 -2.47 -22.65 -10.70
CA LEU A 221 -3.57 -22.36 -9.78
C LEU A 221 -3.86 -20.85 -9.74
N HIS A 222 -2.81 -20.02 -9.72
CA HIS A 222 -2.97 -18.58 -9.75
C HIS A 222 -3.63 -18.08 -11.04
N LEU A 223 -3.21 -18.60 -12.21
CA LEU A 223 -3.86 -18.27 -13.48
C LEU A 223 -5.32 -18.74 -13.54
N LEU A 224 -5.62 -19.93 -12.99
CA LEU A 224 -6.99 -20.43 -12.88
C LEU A 224 -7.85 -19.52 -11.99
N MET A 225 -7.35 -19.14 -10.81
CA MET A 225 -8.05 -18.25 -9.89
C MET A 225 -8.29 -16.87 -10.52
N ARG A 226 -7.33 -16.35 -11.29
CA ARG A 226 -7.50 -15.11 -12.06
C ARG A 226 -8.56 -15.24 -13.15
N GLY A 227 -8.57 -16.35 -13.89
CA GLY A 227 -9.61 -16.65 -14.89
C GLY A 227 -11.00 -16.72 -14.25
N LEU A 228 -11.12 -17.41 -13.11
CA LEU A 228 -12.36 -17.46 -12.33
C LEU A 228 -12.77 -16.08 -11.82
N GLY A 229 -11.81 -15.26 -11.38
CA GLY A 229 -12.05 -13.88 -10.97
C GLY A 229 -12.60 -13.02 -12.10
N TRP A 230 -12.05 -13.14 -13.31
CA TRP A 230 -12.56 -12.43 -14.48
C TRP A 230 -13.99 -12.86 -14.85
N LEU A 231 -14.25 -14.16 -14.86
CA LEU A 231 -15.59 -14.69 -15.14
C LEU A 231 -16.60 -14.21 -14.10
N ALA A 232 -16.29 -14.36 -12.81
CA ALA A 232 -17.16 -13.92 -11.73
C ALA A 232 -17.41 -12.40 -11.75
N PHE A 233 -16.36 -11.60 -11.98
CA PHE A 233 -16.51 -10.15 -12.09
C PHE A 233 -17.38 -9.74 -13.28
N ALA A 234 -17.13 -10.33 -14.46
CA ALA A 234 -17.93 -10.05 -15.65
C ALA A 234 -19.40 -10.47 -15.46
N SER A 235 -19.64 -11.66 -14.91
CA SER A 235 -20.99 -12.12 -14.56
C SER A 235 -21.66 -11.18 -13.57
N HIS A 236 -20.97 -10.74 -12.52
CA HIS A 236 -21.51 -9.79 -11.55
C HIS A 236 -21.97 -8.49 -12.22
N VAL A 237 -21.14 -7.88 -13.07
CA VAL A 237 -21.46 -6.63 -13.76
C VAL A 237 -22.71 -6.78 -14.64
N VAL A 238 -22.77 -7.84 -15.46
CA VAL A 238 -23.91 -8.09 -16.36
C VAL A 238 -25.19 -8.37 -15.56
N LEU A 239 -25.10 -9.23 -14.54
CA LEU A 239 -26.25 -9.61 -13.72
C LEU A 239 -26.76 -8.42 -12.88
N LEU A 240 -25.86 -7.58 -12.37
CA LEU A 240 -26.24 -6.36 -11.66
C LEU A 240 -26.94 -5.37 -12.60
N ALA A 241 -26.47 -5.23 -13.85
CA ALA A 241 -27.13 -4.36 -14.83
C ALA A 241 -28.53 -4.83 -15.22
N LEU A 242 -28.81 -6.13 -15.14
CA LEU A 242 -30.14 -6.72 -15.37
C LEU A 242 -31.00 -6.79 -14.10
N ALA A 243 -30.43 -6.51 -12.94
CA ALA A 243 -31.14 -6.52 -11.67
C ALA A 243 -32.12 -5.34 -11.56
N THR A 244 -33.06 -5.45 -10.64
CA THR A 244 -34.01 -4.39 -10.31
C THR A 244 -33.30 -3.17 -9.71
N GLU A 245 -33.83 -1.98 -9.97
CA GLU A 245 -33.28 -0.70 -9.45
C GLU A 245 -33.00 -0.72 -7.93
N PRO A 246 -33.90 -1.23 -7.05
CA PRO A 246 -33.62 -1.30 -5.61
C PRO A 246 -32.39 -2.17 -5.31
N MET A 247 -32.23 -3.29 -6.02
CA MET A 247 -31.11 -4.21 -5.82
C MET A 247 -29.79 -3.60 -6.31
N GLN A 248 -29.82 -2.86 -7.42
CA GLN A 248 -28.68 -2.11 -7.91
C GLN A 248 -28.20 -1.10 -6.87
N LEU A 249 -29.11 -0.26 -6.36
CA LEU A 249 -28.80 0.78 -5.38
C LEU A 249 -28.19 0.19 -4.09
N VAL A 250 -28.81 -0.85 -3.54
CA VAL A 250 -28.32 -1.48 -2.30
C VAL A 250 -26.94 -2.12 -2.51
N SER A 251 -26.74 -2.84 -3.62
CA SER A 251 -25.46 -3.53 -3.91
C SER A 251 -24.32 -2.53 -4.12
N ILE A 252 -24.54 -1.50 -4.95
CA ILE A 252 -23.54 -0.47 -5.23
C ILE A 252 -23.21 0.31 -3.97
N SER A 253 -24.22 0.73 -3.20
CA SER A 253 -24.01 1.47 -1.95
C SER A 253 -23.17 0.67 -0.96
N THR A 254 -23.44 -0.64 -0.86
CA THR A 254 -22.69 -1.57 -0.02
C THR A 254 -21.24 -1.71 -0.50
N MET A 255 -21.03 -1.89 -1.81
CA MET A 255 -19.69 -1.99 -2.41
C MET A 255 -18.89 -0.71 -2.23
N VAL A 256 -19.51 0.46 -2.42
CA VAL A 256 -18.88 1.78 -2.20
C VAL A 256 -18.48 1.93 -0.74
N LEU A 257 -19.38 1.63 0.20
CA LEU A 257 -19.13 1.72 1.63
C LEU A 257 -17.89 0.90 2.03
N PHE A 258 -17.83 -0.37 1.65
CA PHE A 258 -16.69 -1.22 2.00
C PHE A 258 -15.41 -0.88 1.23
N SER A 259 -15.52 -0.35 0.01
CA SER A 259 -14.37 0.18 -0.73
C SER A 259 -13.78 1.41 -0.03
N VAL A 260 -14.61 2.32 0.46
CA VAL A 260 -14.19 3.49 1.25
C VAL A 260 -13.54 3.05 2.57
N LEU A 261 -14.14 2.10 3.29
CA LEU A 261 -13.54 1.53 4.52
C LEU A 261 -12.19 0.86 4.25
N ALA A 262 -12.04 0.18 3.11
CA ALA A 262 -10.77 -0.42 2.69
C ALA A 262 -9.71 0.65 2.37
N ILE A 263 -10.06 1.73 1.66
CA ILE A 263 -9.16 2.85 1.34
C ILE A 263 -8.72 3.59 2.61
N HIS A 264 -9.63 3.81 3.56
CA HIS A 264 -9.31 4.41 4.86
C HIS A 264 -8.63 3.45 5.83
N ARG A 265 -8.39 2.20 5.41
CA ARG A 265 -7.61 1.20 6.16
C ARG A 265 -8.19 0.90 7.54
N VAL A 266 -9.51 0.97 7.66
CA VAL A 266 -10.20 0.76 8.94
C VAL A 266 -9.92 -0.66 9.44
N GLY A 267 -9.43 -0.78 10.68
CA GLY A 267 -9.11 -2.07 11.29
C GLY A 267 -7.85 -2.77 10.74
N CYS A 268 -7.03 -2.10 9.93
CA CYS A 268 -5.74 -2.64 9.49
C CYS A 268 -4.68 -2.51 10.59
N ASN A 269 -3.81 -3.51 10.71
CA ASN A 269 -2.62 -3.42 11.56
C ASN A 269 -1.37 -3.19 10.70
N GLU A 270 -1.02 -1.93 10.48
CA GLU A 270 0.09 -1.53 9.60
C GLU A 270 1.47 -2.01 10.09
N HIS A 271 1.59 -2.35 11.38
CA HIS A 271 2.80 -2.89 11.97
C HIS A 271 3.05 -4.35 11.59
N ARG A 272 2.07 -5.06 11.01
CA ARG A 272 2.22 -6.47 10.65
C ARG A 272 1.86 -6.71 9.19
N ILE A 273 2.85 -7.12 8.42
CA ILE A 273 2.74 -7.40 6.99
C ILE A 273 2.85 -8.91 6.78
N GLY A 274 1.92 -9.49 6.02
CA GLY A 274 1.81 -10.95 5.97
C GLY A 274 1.54 -11.54 7.36
N ASN A 275 2.18 -12.66 7.70
CA ASN A 275 2.02 -13.30 9.01
C ASN A 275 3.20 -13.04 9.97
N ARG A 276 4.40 -12.83 9.43
CA ARG A 276 5.67 -12.82 10.17
C ARG A 276 6.39 -11.47 10.20
N LEU A 277 6.32 -10.69 9.12
CA LEU A 277 7.05 -9.43 9.03
C LEU A 277 6.42 -8.38 9.96
N TYR A 278 7.18 -7.89 10.92
CA TYR A 278 6.75 -6.86 11.86
C TYR A 278 7.56 -5.59 11.70
N VAL A 279 6.89 -4.45 11.81
CA VAL A 279 7.48 -3.13 11.62
C VAL A 279 7.24 -2.27 12.83
N THR A 280 8.34 -1.86 13.45
CA THR A 280 8.33 -0.83 14.48
C THR A 280 8.72 0.51 13.84
N ARG A 281 7.91 1.54 14.10
CA ARG A 281 8.12 2.89 13.58
C ARG A 281 8.59 3.79 14.70
N TYR A 282 9.70 4.49 14.46
CA TYR A 282 10.23 5.51 15.33
C TYR A 282 10.21 6.85 14.59
N ASP A 283 9.40 7.78 15.09
CA ASP A 283 9.37 9.16 14.59
C ASP A 283 10.09 10.06 15.60
N PHE A 284 11.15 10.73 15.14
CA PHE A 284 11.90 11.62 16.02
C PHE A 284 11.33 13.04 15.99
N PRO A 285 10.88 13.59 17.13
CA PRO A 285 10.26 14.90 17.17
C PRO A 285 11.25 16.03 16.82
N GLY A 286 10.72 17.15 16.35
CA GLY A 286 11.44 18.42 16.16
C GLY A 286 11.65 18.84 14.70
N ILE A 287 12.63 19.70 14.46
CA ILE A 287 12.89 20.27 13.13
C ILE A 287 13.50 19.21 12.22
N GLU A 288 12.96 19.12 11.02
CA GLU A 288 13.33 18.13 10.03
C GLU A 288 14.60 18.49 9.28
N SER A 289 15.47 17.49 9.12
CA SER A 289 16.60 17.59 8.21
C SER A 289 17.06 16.22 7.76
N ARG A 290 17.55 16.11 6.52
CA ARG A 290 18.21 14.89 6.04
C ARG A 290 19.48 14.58 6.83
N ALA A 291 20.17 15.61 7.31
CA ALA A 291 21.35 15.46 8.17
C ALA A 291 21.01 14.71 9.47
N LYS A 292 19.87 15.00 10.09
CA LYS A 292 19.35 14.23 11.25
C LYS A 292 19.21 12.75 10.90
N ALA A 293 18.64 12.41 9.75
CA ALA A 293 18.52 11.02 9.30
C ALA A 293 19.89 10.34 9.13
N TYR A 294 20.87 11.03 8.54
CA TYR A 294 22.22 10.50 8.38
C TYR A 294 22.94 10.27 9.71
N VAL A 295 22.73 11.14 10.69
CA VAL A 295 23.27 10.93 12.05
C VAL A 295 22.61 9.73 12.71
N MET A 296 21.30 9.56 12.56
CA MET A 296 20.57 8.41 13.15
C MET A 296 20.98 7.07 12.57
N LEU A 297 21.35 7.02 11.29
CA LEU A 297 21.91 5.82 10.68
C LEU A 297 23.29 5.45 11.23
N ASP A 298 23.92 6.32 12.03
CA ASP A 298 25.29 6.16 12.59
C ASP A 298 26.29 5.63 11.56
N LEU A 299 26.38 6.34 10.43
CA LEU A 299 27.18 5.91 9.28
C LEU A 299 28.67 5.83 9.64
N ASP A 300 29.40 4.85 9.12
CA ASP A 300 30.87 4.89 9.11
C ASP A 300 31.42 5.73 7.94
N GLU A 301 32.75 5.87 7.85
CA GLU A 301 33.39 6.69 6.81
C GLU A 301 33.21 6.11 5.39
N ILE A 302 33.16 4.78 5.26
CA ILE A 302 32.95 4.06 4.00
C ILE A 302 31.49 4.23 3.57
N GLU A 303 30.56 4.01 4.49
CA GLU A 303 29.12 4.22 4.33
C GLU A 303 28.81 5.67 3.91
N GLU A 304 29.47 6.66 4.52
CA GLU A 304 29.35 8.06 4.08
C GLU A 304 29.89 8.28 2.66
N GLN A 305 31.00 7.62 2.30
CA GLN A 305 31.59 7.73 0.96
C GLN A 305 30.64 7.17 -0.11
N ASP A 306 30.00 6.03 0.15
CA ASP A 306 29.01 5.44 -0.74
C ASP A 306 27.80 6.36 -0.92
N MET A 307 27.32 6.94 0.18
CA MET A 307 26.22 7.91 0.16
C MET A 307 26.53 9.17 -0.64
N VAL A 308 27.80 9.62 -0.65
CA VAL A 308 28.26 10.71 -1.52
C VAL A 308 28.32 10.27 -2.98
N ALA A 309 28.84 9.07 -3.25
CA ALA A 309 28.93 8.52 -4.61
C ALA A 309 27.54 8.37 -5.26
N TRP A 310 26.52 8.08 -4.46
CA TRP A 310 25.12 8.01 -4.90
C TRP A 310 24.40 9.35 -4.98
N PHE A 311 25.09 10.46 -4.70
CA PHE A 311 24.52 11.81 -4.63
C PHE A 311 23.38 11.96 -3.61
N VAL A 312 23.38 11.10 -2.58
CA VAL A 312 22.44 11.21 -1.46
C VAL A 312 22.94 12.25 -0.46
N MET A 313 24.24 12.21 -0.13
CA MET A 313 24.91 13.24 0.67
C MET A 313 25.61 14.26 -0.24
N PRO A 314 25.82 15.51 0.23
CA PRO A 314 26.54 16.53 -0.52
C PRO A 314 27.97 16.10 -0.87
N ARG A 315 28.46 16.55 -2.04
CA ARG A 315 29.85 16.31 -2.45
C ARG A 315 30.83 16.82 -1.38
N ARG A 316 31.96 16.12 -1.23
CA ARG A 316 33.03 16.48 -0.28
C ARG A 316 33.64 17.87 -0.53
N SER A 317 33.38 18.48 -1.69
CA SER A 317 33.74 19.86 -1.99
C SER A 317 32.99 20.91 -1.16
N ASN A 318 31.83 20.58 -0.60
CA ASN A 318 31.11 21.46 0.33
C ASN A 318 31.67 21.29 1.75
N THR A 319 32.84 21.87 1.99
CA THR A 319 33.58 21.75 3.27
C THR A 319 32.75 22.24 4.45
N ILE A 320 32.03 23.35 4.28
CA ILE A 320 31.15 23.99 5.27
C ILE A 320 30.12 22.99 5.82
N TRP A 321 29.41 22.31 4.91
CA TRP A 321 28.42 21.32 5.27
C TRP A 321 29.06 20.14 6.02
N TRP A 322 30.21 19.66 5.55
CA TRP A 322 30.90 18.50 6.14
C TRP A 322 31.49 18.79 7.52
N ASP A 323 32.07 19.97 7.74
CA ASP A 323 32.63 20.37 9.02
C ASP A 323 31.53 20.60 10.06
N THR A 324 30.40 21.17 9.63
CA THR A 324 29.19 21.30 10.45
C THR A 324 28.60 19.94 10.77
N TYR A 325 28.52 19.04 9.78
CA TYR A 325 27.99 17.68 9.93
C TYR A 325 28.83 16.83 10.89
N LYS A 326 30.16 16.88 10.80
CA LYS A 326 31.06 16.13 11.72
C LYS A 326 30.87 16.56 13.16
N THR A 327 30.85 17.87 13.42
CA THR A 327 30.61 18.43 14.75
C THR A 327 29.23 18.04 15.27
N PHE A 328 28.20 18.21 14.43
CA PHE A 328 26.82 17.83 14.74
C PHE A 328 26.68 16.34 15.08
N LYS A 329 27.31 15.46 14.29
CA LYS A 329 27.30 14.00 14.51
C LYS A 329 27.98 13.62 15.82
N ALA A 330 29.11 14.24 16.14
CA ALA A 330 29.83 13.98 17.39
C ALA A 330 29.01 14.39 18.62
N GLU A 331 28.41 15.58 18.60
CA GLU A 331 27.58 16.08 19.70
C GLU A 331 26.28 15.31 19.87
N ALA A 332 25.65 14.89 18.77
CA ALA A 332 24.42 14.11 18.80
C ALA A 332 24.60 12.74 19.48
N LYS A 333 25.83 12.17 19.50
CA LYS A 333 26.13 10.95 20.24
C LYS A 333 26.04 11.15 21.76
N SER A 334 26.40 12.33 22.26
CA SER A 334 26.33 12.67 23.68
C SER A 334 24.99 13.30 24.09
N GLU A 335 24.39 14.10 23.22
CA GLU A 335 23.19 14.88 23.53
C GLU A 335 22.17 14.81 22.39
N PRO A 336 21.16 13.91 22.47
CA PRO A 336 20.14 13.76 21.44
C PRO A 336 19.30 15.02 21.18
N ALA A 337 19.24 15.96 22.15
CA ALA A 337 18.52 17.23 21.98
C ALA A 337 19.09 18.09 20.84
N VAL A 338 20.39 17.93 20.52
CA VAL A 338 21.09 18.65 19.45
C VAL A 338 20.47 18.38 18.09
N LEU A 339 19.82 17.24 17.88
CA LEU A 339 19.27 16.81 16.58
C LEU A 339 18.30 17.80 15.93
N ASN A 340 17.71 18.70 16.70
CA ASN A 340 16.76 19.71 16.23
C ASN A 340 17.42 21.05 15.85
N THR A 341 18.73 21.18 16.00
CA THR A 341 19.49 22.43 15.79
C THR A 341 20.21 22.51 14.45
N TRP A 342 20.09 21.46 13.60
CA TRP A 342 20.84 21.38 12.34
C TRP A 342 20.70 22.61 11.45
N GLY A 343 19.46 23.07 11.21
CA GLY A 343 19.21 24.23 10.34
C GLY A 343 19.92 25.49 10.84
N GLN A 344 19.75 25.82 12.12
CA GLN A 344 20.39 26.97 12.75
C GLN A 344 21.91 26.92 12.68
N ARG A 345 22.50 25.73 12.86
CA ARG A 345 23.95 25.53 12.78
C ARG A 345 24.47 25.75 11.37
N LEU A 346 23.78 25.21 10.38
CA LEU A 346 24.16 25.35 8.99
C LEU A 346 24.05 26.82 8.54
N ASP A 347 22.95 27.49 8.90
CA ASP A 347 22.74 28.91 8.60
C ASP A 347 23.82 29.80 9.25
N ALA A 348 24.16 29.53 10.52
CA ALA A 348 25.23 30.24 11.21
C ALA A 348 26.60 30.01 10.54
N ALA A 349 26.90 28.78 10.11
CA ALA A 349 28.15 28.46 9.44
C ALA A 349 28.28 29.18 8.07
N TYR A 350 27.19 29.30 7.31
CA TYR A 350 27.17 30.06 6.07
C TYR A 350 27.27 31.58 6.32
N ALA A 351 26.57 32.11 7.32
CA ALA A 351 26.64 33.54 7.66
C ALA A 351 28.06 33.99 8.08
N LEU A 352 28.83 33.12 8.74
CA LEU A 352 30.22 33.41 9.09
C LEU A 352 31.15 33.54 7.87
N LEU A 353 30.82 32.86 6.77
CA LEU A 353 31.59 32.97 5.53
C LEU A 353 31.19 34.19 4.71
N GLU A 354 29.92 34.58 4.73
CA GLU A 354 29.46 35.80 4.07
C GLU A 354 29.92 37.06 4.80
N GLY A 355 30.02 37.01 6.14
CA GLY A 355 30.56 38.11 6.96
C GLY A 355 32.09 38.21 6.96
N GLY A 356 32.78 37.18 6.45
CA GLY A 356 34.22 37.20 6.17
C GLY A 356 34.46 37.61 4.72
N GLU A 357 34.46 38.92 4.45
CA GLU A 357 34.75 39.49 3.13
C GLU A 357 35.90 38.77 2.40
N ILE A 358 35.60 38.32 1.19
CA ILE A 358 36.58 38.09 0.14
C ILE A 358 37.24 39.45 -0.14
N THR A 359 38.33 39.73 0.55
CA THR A 359 39.31 40.72 0.11
C THR A 359 40.06 40.08 -1.06
N ILE A 360 39.61 40.40 -2.28
CA ILE A 360 40.36 40.12 -3.52
C ILE A 360 41.59 41.02 -3.58
#